data_AF-A0AAD7Q2Y9-F1
#
_entry.id   AF-A0AAD7Q2Y9-F1
#
_cell.length_a   1.000
_cell.length_b   1.000
_cell.length_c   1.000
_cell.angle_alpha   90.00
_cell.angle_beta   90.00
_cell.angle_gamma   90.00
#
_symmetry.space_group_name_H-M   'P 1'
#
loop_
_entity.id
_entity.type
_entity.pdbx_description
1 polymer ?
#
loop_
_entity_poly.entity_id
_entity_poly.type
_entity_poly.pdbx_seq_one_letter_code
_entity_poly.pdbx_strand_id
1 'polypeptide(L)'
;MKGNGELQTAVVSYRKKFPWSLLRPFLQVDLVSTIHIADKEYFMTLQKELEPYDCVLYEMVASKESLENRRNPTATKRLKGSRARGFNILGCIQRQMARLLMLDFQLDCLDYQAENWYHADLDYETFKLLQLEKGESFFSFAKDMTLRSTKAIMQLSVPEDLGPWRSKLLWASRVLPMPLVGLLIIGSVCADGGSQSSEYPELEALSRLDIGAAMKVFLAKRLTSEFTHLTADVEERSVIIGERNRAATEALRRSIDEGHNRIAILYGGGHMPDLGRRLREEFDLIPSQVQWVTAWTIKKRKLTTSSFPFLKIMAKASGWPLNRYQTLALLIFSSVLALDLWFWELFFSTAVNWISEVASELL
;
A
#
# COMPACT_ATOMS: atom_id res chain seq x y z
N MET A 1 -29.22 -6.92 7.65
CA MET A 1 -28.01 -6.51 8.37
C MET A 1 -27.21 -5.57 7.48
N LYS A 2 -26.83 -4.37 7.95
CA LYS A 2 -26.10 -3.36 7.15
C LYS A 2 -24.63 -3.78 7.08
N GLY A 3 -24.18 -4.29 5.94
CA GLY A 3 -22.77 -4.64 5.75
C GLY A 3 -21.89 -3.39 5.78
N ASN A 4 -21.02 -3.30 6.78
CA ASN A 4 -19.85 -2.43 6.75
C ASN A 4 -18.71 -3.22 6.11
N GLY A 5 -17.97 -2.61 5.20
CA GLY A 5 -16.73 -3.21 4.67
C GLY A 5 -15.58 -2.93 5.63
N GLU A 6 -14.58 -3.80 5.66
CA GLU A 6 -13.34 -3.62 6.43
C GLU A 6 -12.13 -4.02 5.60
N LEU A 7 -11.00 -3.34 5.83
CA LEU A 7 -9.69 -3.80 5.37
C LEU A 7 -8.97 -4.41 6.57
N GLN A 8 -8.42 -5.60 6.38
CA GLN A 8 -7.71 -6.34 7.42
C GLN A 8 -6.31 -6.70 6.93
N THR A 9 -5.38 -6.82 7.86
CA THR A 9 -4.08 -7.46 7.65
C THR A 9 -4.05 -8.81 8.37
N ALA A 10 -3.09 -9.65 8.00
CA ALA A 10 -2.94 -10.97 8.59
C ALA A 10 -1.67 -11.06 9.44
N VAL A 11 -1.79 -11.75 10.57
CA VAL A 11 -0.69 -12.35 11.31
C VAL A 11 -0.70 -13.84 11.02
N VAL A 12 0.35 -14.35 10.40
CA VAL A 12 0.47 -15.77 10.04
C VAL A 12 1.55 -16.41 10.89
N SER A 13 1.16 -17.36 11.74
CA SER A 13 2.09 -18.05 12.64
C SER A 13 2.70 -19.27 11.96
N TYR A 14 4.02 -19.38 12.00
CA TYR A 14 4.77 -20.50 11.44
C TYR A 14 5.46 -21.31 12.53
N ARG A 15 5.50 -22.64 12.33
CA ARG A 15 6.15 -23.59 13.24
C ARG A 15 6.96 -24.61 12.47
N LYS A 16 7.92 -25.25 13.15
CA LYS A 16 8.67 -26.37 12.58
C LYS A 16 7.72 -27.53 12.26
N LYS A 17 7.91 -28.14 11.09
CA LYS A 17 7.24 -29.39 10.72
C LYS A 17 7.84 -30.57 11.51
N PHE A 18 7.04 -31.59 11.80
CA PHE A 18 7.56 -32.86 12.31
C PHE A 18 8.52 -33.50 11.27
N PRO A 19 9.67 -34.09 11.69
CA PRO A 19 10.12 -34.32 13.07
C PRO A 19 10.94 -33.17 13.69
N TRP A 20 11.30 -32.14 12.91
CA TRP A 20 12.13 -31.01 13.37
C TRP A 20 11.50 -30.22 14.53
N SER A 21 10.18 -30.27 14.67
CA SER A 21 9.46 -29.74 15.83
C SER A 21 9.90 -30.36 17.16
N LEU A 22 10.48 -31.57 17.17
CA LEU A 22 11.03 -32.17 18.39
C LEU A 22 12.32 -31.47 18.87
N LEU A 23 13.12 -30.92 17.96
CA LEU A 23 14.35 -30.21 18.30
C LEU A 23 14.08 -28.77 18.76
N ARG A 24 13.02 -28.14 18.24
CA ARG A 24 12.62 -26.76 18.55
C ARG A 24 11.10 -26.68 18.77
N PRO A 25 10.56 -27.28 19.83
CA PRO A 25 9.10 -27.40 20.04
C PRO A 25 8.41 -26.06 20.32
N PHE A 26 9.15 -25.10 20.86
CA PHE A 26 8.63 -23.78 21.21
C PHE A 26 8.89 -22.71 20.15
N LEU A 27 9.65 -23.04 19.08
CA LEU A 27 9.94 -22.08 18.03
C LEU A 27 8.66 -21.75 17.24
N GLN A 28 8.32 -20.47 17.27
CA GLN A 28 7.22 -19.86 16.56
C GLN A 28 7.73 -18.56 15.92
N VAL A 29 7.51 -18.43 14.61
CA VAL A 29 7.82 -17.23 13.85
C VAL A 29 6.54 -16.72 13.23
N ASP A 30 6.16 -15.49 13.57
CA ASP A 30 4.92 -14.90 13.08
C ASP A 30 5.23 -13.80 12.06
N LEU A 31 4.71 -13.95 10.84
CA LEU A 31 4.72 -12.87 9.85
C LEU A 31 3.56 -11.93 10.16
N VAL A 32 3.89 -10.73 10.62
CA VAL A 32 2.93 -9.68 11.01
C VAL A 32 2.86 -8.67 9.87
N SER A 33 1.82 -8.81 9.03
CA SER A 33 1.61 -7.90 7.91
C SER A 33 1.10 -6.55 8.37
N THR A 34 1.67 -5.48 7.80
CA THR A 34 1.27 -4.11 8.11
C THR A 34 0.92 -3.30 6.88
N ILE A 35 0.06 -2.30 7.10
CA ILE A 35 -0.14 -1.18 6.19
C ILE A 35 0.28 0.10 6.90
N HIS A 36 0.92 1.01 6.17
CA HIS A 36 1.51 2.21 6.77
C HIS A 36 0.50 3.27 7.19
N ILE A 37 -0.73 3.20 6.68
CA ILE A 37 -1.81 4.14 6.97
C ILE A 37 -3.01 3.30 7.43
N ALA A 38 -3.50 3.51 8.64
CA ALA A 38 -4.60 2.72 9.23
C ALA A 38 -5.30 3.49 10.35
N ASP A 39 -6.40 2.96 10.89
CA ASP A 39 -7.04 3.54 12.09
C ASP A 39 -6.05 3.47 13.26
N LYS A 40 -5.99 4.46 14.14
CA LYS A 40 -5.09 4.43 15.31
C LYS A 40 -5.19 3.15 16.15
N GLU A 41 -6.41 2.64 16.32
CA GLU A 41 -6.72 1.42 17.09
C GLU A 41 -6.00 0.19 16.52
N TYR A 42 -5.79 0.14 15.20
CA TYR A 42 -5.01 -0.92 14.54
C TYR A 42 -3.58 -0.97 15.06
N PHE A 43 -2.88 0.18 15.07
CA PHE A 43 -1.50 0.24 15.55
C PHE A 43 -1.39 -0.03 17.05
N MET A 44 -2.35 0.44 17.85
CA MET A 44 -2.39 0.13 19.28
C MET A 44 -2.60 -1.36 19.54
N THR A 45 -3.46 -2.01 18.75
CA THR A 45 -3.69 -3.46 18.82
C THR A 45 -2.42 -4.22 18.46
N LEU A 46 -1.77 -3.86 17.35
CA LEU A 46 -0.50 -4.46 16.95
C LEU A 46 0.59 -4.29 18.02
N GLN A 47 0.79 -3.08 18.55
CA GLN A 47 1.79 -2.84 19.59
C GLN A 47 1.58 -3.78 20.78
N LYS A 48 0.34 -3.89 21.27
CA LYS A 48 -0.03 -4.75 22.39
C LYS A 48 0.17 -6.23 22.08
N GLU A 49 -0.19 -6.68 20.88
CA GLU A 49 -0.01 -8.07 20.47
C GLU A 49 1.47 -8.47 20.35
N LEU A 50 2.35 -7.50 20.07
CA LEU A 50 3.79 -7.67 19.91
C LEU A 50 4.57 -7.63 21.24
N GLU A 51 4.00 -7.07 22.32
CA GLU A 51 4.62 -7.04 23.66
C GLU A 51 5.12 -8.41 24.16
N PRO A 52 4.34 -9.52 24.07
CA PRO A 52 4.76 -10.83 24.57
C PRO A 52 5.72 -11.60 23.64
N TYR A 53 6.28 -10.98 22.61
CA TYR A 53 7.29 -11.63 21.76
C TYR A 53 8.69 -11.47 22.35
N ASP A 54 9.51 -12.50 22.21
CA ASP A 54 10.91 -12.45 22.65
C ASP A 54 11.72 -11.48 21.78
N CYS A 55 11.35 -11.38 20.49
CA CYS A 55 12.02 -10.55 19.49
C CYS A 55 11.01 -10.11 18.42
N VAL A 56 11.01 -8.81 18.08
CA VAL A 56 10.24 -8.19 17.01
C VAL A 56 11.22 -7.61 15.97
N LEU A 57 11.30 -8.25 14.83
CA LEU A 57 12.11 -7.85 13.68
C LEU A 57 11.30 -6.92 12.79
N TYR A 58 11.70 -5.66 12.65
CA TYR A 58 10.91 -4.66 11.94
C TYR A 58 11.56 -4.12 10.67
N GLU A 59 10.69 -3.79 9.71
CA GLU A 59 11.02 -3.07 8.46
C GLU A 59 11.27 -1.58 8.71
N MET A 60 12.43 -1.06 8.29
CA MET A 60 12.69 0.39 8.18
C MET A 60 14.03 0.64 7.49
N VAL A 61 14.03 1.29 6.33
CA VAL A 61 15.27 1.84 5.75
C VAL A 61 15.61 3.15 6.45
N ALA A 62 16.69 3.17 7.23
CA ALA A 62 17.18 4.33 7.96
C ALA A 62 18.70 4.45 7.82
N SER A 63 19.25 5.66 8.00
CA SER A 63 20.71 5.85 7.94
C SER A 63 21.41 5.09 9.05
N LYS A 64 22.65 4.63 8.80
CA LYS A 64 23.49 3.97 9.81
C LYS A 64 23.59 4.80 11.10
N GLU A 65 23.81 6.11 10.96
CA GLU A 65 23.86 7.04 12.09
C GLU A 65 22.55 7.01 12.91
N SER A 66 21.38 7.00 12.26
CA SER A 66 20.11 6.94 12.97
C SER A 66 19.91 5.61 13.70
N LEU A 67 20.42 4.51 13.17
CA LEU A 67 20.32 3.18 13.78
C LEU A 67 21.28 3.05 14.97
N GLU A 68 22.51 3.53 14.83
CA GLU A 68 23.52 3.57 15.90
C GLU A 68 23.07 4.45 17.08
N ASN A 69 22.50 5.62 16.78
CA ASN A 69 21.96 6.52 17.80
C ASN A 69 20.81 5.90 18.61
N ARG A 70 20.01 5.01 18.01
CA ARG A 70 18.95 4.27 18.72
C ARG A 70 19.53 3.18 19.61
N ARG A 71 20.59 2.49 19.17
CA ARG A 71 21.26 1.44 19.97
C ARG A 71 21.99 2.01 21.20
N ASN A 72 22.50 3.25 21.13
CA ASN A 72 23.29 3.86 22.21
C ASN A 72 22.77 5.26 22.64
N PRO A 73 21.71 5.34 23.48
CA PRO A 73 21.11 6.61 23.93
C PRO A 73 22.04 7.51 24.77
N THR A 74 23.13 6.95 25.30
CA THR A 74 24.11 7.67 26.15
C THR A 74 25.06 8.57 25.35
N ALA A 75 25.32 8.26 24.08
CA ALA A 75 26.11 9.13 23.17
C ALA A 75 25.37 10.45 22.85
N THR A 76 24.04 10.46 23.01
CA THR A 76 23.15 11.56 22.65
C THR A 76 23.29 12.80 23.55
N LYS A 77 23.90 12.70 24.75
CA LYS A 77 24.13 13.89 25.60
C LYS A 77 25.22 14.84 25.05
N ARG A 78 26.07 14.39 24.11
CA ARG A 78 27.16 15.21 23.54
C ARG A 78 26.85 15.90 22.21
N LEU A 79 25.78 15.49 21.51
CA LEU A 79 25.46 15.99 20.16
C LEU A 79 24.07 16.62 20.10
N LYS A 80 23.79 17.59 20.98
CA LYS A 80 22.57 18.41 20.95
C LYS A 80 22.54 19.46 19.80
N GLY A 81 23.24 19.20 18.70
CA GLY A 81 23.45 20.14 17.60
C GLY A 81 23.07 19.63 16.20
N SER A 82 22.92 18.32 16.00
CA SER A 82 22.56 17.77 14.68
C SER A 82 21.24 17.01 14.80
N ARG A 83 20.12 17.70 14.59
CA ARG A 83 18.95 17.02 14.05
C ARG A 83 19.35 16.58 12.65
N ALA A 84 19.79 15.33 12.50
CA ALA A 84 19.84 14.65 11.20
C ALA A 84 18.40 14.49 10.69
N ARG A 85 17.80 15.62 10.30
CA ARG A 85 16.59 15.70 9.49
C ARG A 85 17.03 15.33 8.08
N GLY A 86 17.13 14.04 7.81
CA GLY A 86 16.91 13.57 6.44
C GLY A 86 15.53 14.11 6.05
N PHE A 87 15.48 14.99 5.04
CA PHE A 87 14.23 15.51 4.51
C PHE A 87 13.38 14.34 4.02
N ASN A 88 12.47 13.88 4.87
CA ASN A 88 11.71 12.64 4.67
C ASN A 88 10.46 12.95 3.83
N ILE A 89 10.66 13.38 2.59
CA ILE A 89 9.60 13.82 1.66
C ILE A 89 8.49 12.75 1.57
N LEU A 90 8.89 11.47 1.54
CA LEU A 90 7.96 10.34 1.53
C LEU A 90 7.11 10.28 2.81
N GLY A 91 7.73 10.43 3.98
CA GLY A 91 7.02 10.48 5.26
C GLY A 91 6.10 11.70 5.40
N CYS A 92 6.40 12.82 4.75
CA CYS A 92 5.50 13.98 4.69
C CYS A 92 4.26 13.68 3.83
N ILE A 93 4.45 13.06 2.66
CA ILE A 93 3.36 12.68 1.75
C ILE A 93 2.45 11.65 2.43
N GLN A 94 3.01 10.62 3.05
CA GLN A 94 2.22 9.58 3.74
C GLN A 94 1.37 10.17 4.88
N ARG A 95 1.91 11.12 5.67
CA ARG A 95 1.11 11.83 6.69
C ARG A 95 0.01 12.69 6.10
N GLN A 96 0.27 13.38 4.99
CA GLN A 96 -0.75 14.16 4.30
C GLN A 96 -1.88 13.25 3.80
N MET A 97 -1.54 12.09 3.25
CA MET A 97 -2.49 11.07 2.80
C MET A 97 -3.29 10.48 3.98
N ALA A 98 -2.63 10.17 5.10
CA ALA A 98 -3.30 9.71 6.32
C ALA A 98 -4.36 10.73 6.79
N ARG A 99 -4.02 12.01 6.85
CA ARG A 99 -4.97 13.10 7.19
C ARG A 99 -6.15 13.17 6.23
N LEU A 100 -5.90 13.07 4.92
CA LEU A 100 -6.95 13.09 3.89
C LEU A 100 -7.94 11.93 4.07
N LEU A 101 -7.42 10.75 4.45
CA LEU A 101 -8.22 9.55 4.69
C LEU A 101 -8.84 9.50 6.09
N MET A 102 -8.58 10.48 6.97
CA MET A 102 -8.92 10.39 8.40
C MET A 102 -8.40 9.09 9.01
N LEU A 103 -7.12 8.81 8.76
CA LEU A 103 -6.35 7.67 9.26
C LEU A 103 -5.06 8.21 9.90
N ASP A 104 -4.32 7.32 10.54
CA ASP A 104 -3.05 7.60 11.19
C ASP A 104 -1.90 6.92 10.46
N PHE A 105 -0.68 7.41 10.71
CA PHE A 105 0.54 6.93 10.08
C PHE A 105 1.33 6.03 11.04
N GLN A 106 1.81 4.88 10.56
CA GLN A 106 2.45 3.83 11.34
C GLN A 106 3.60 4.32 12.23
N LEU A 107 4.53 5.12 11.67
CA LEU A 107 5.70 5.60 12.42
C LEU A 107 5.35 6.58 13.55
N ASP A 108 4.13 7.13 13.54
CA ASP A 108 3.64 8.03 14.59
C ASP A 108 2.90 7.28 15.71
N CYS A 109 2.57 6.01 15.49
CA CYS A 109 1.74 5.21 16.38
C CYS A 109 2.47 4.06 17.06
N LEU A 110 3.44 3.42 16.37
CA LEU A 110 4.21 2.30 16.92
C LEU A 110 5.48 2.79 17.63
N ASP A 111 5.81 2.13 18.75
CA ASP A 111 7.05 2.37 19.48
C ASP A 111 8.14 1.39 19.03
N TYR A 112 9.07 1.90 18.22
CA TYR A 112 10.24 1.16 17.75
C TYR A 112 11.42 1.21 18.72
N GLN A 113 11.27 1.75 19.93
CA GLN A 113 12.33 1.86 20.93
C GLN A 113 12.18 0.85 22.07
N ALA A 114 11.17 -0.02 22.02
CA ALA A 114 11.00 -1.10 22.98
C ALA A 114 12.19 -2.08 22.93
N GLU A 115 12.55 -2.65 24.08
CA GLU A 115 13.77 -3.44 24.25
C GLU A 115 13.82 -4.70 23.39
N ASN A 116 12.66 -5.30 23.09
CA ASN A 116 12.51 -6.48 22.25
C ASN A 116 12.34 -6.15 20.75
N TRP A 117 12.52 -4.89 20.32
CA TRP A 117 12.40 -4.47 18.91
C TRP A 117 13.76 -4.29 18.26
N TYR A 118 13.99 -5.02 17.17
CA TYR A 118 15.25 -5.04 16.45
C TYR A 118 15.06 -4.69 14.98
N HIS A 119 15.89 -3.76 14.51
CA HIS A 119 15.97 -3.43 13.09
C HIS A 119 16.46 -4.64 12.30
N ALA A 120 15.68 -5.04 11.30
CA ALA A 120 15.92 -6.24 10.50
C ALA A 120 16.00 -5.95 8.99
N ASP A 121 16.30 -4.71 8.62
CA ASP A 121 16.25 -4.23 7.24
C ASP A 121 17.61 -3.64 6.82
N LEU A 122 17.72 -3.19 5.58
CA LEU A 122 18.91 -2.50 5.09
C LEU A 122 19.01 -1.09 5.68
N ASP A 123 20.24 -0.66 5.96
CA ASP A 123 20.51 0.77 6.15
C ASP A 123 20.39 1.52 4.81
N TYR A 124 20.14 2.83 4.89
CA TYR A 124 19.90 3.66 3.71
C TYR A 124 21.08 3.68 2.73
N GLU A 125 22.31 3.70 3.25
CA GLU A 125 23.52 3.74 2.44
C GLU A 125 23.69 2.43 1.65
N THR A 126 23.53 1.29 2.31
CA THR A 126 23.56 -0.04 1.69
C THR A 126 22.41 -0.21 0.69
N PHE A 127 21.20 0.22 1.04
CA PHE A 127 20.04 0.19 0.15
C PHE A 127 20.30 0.97 -1.15
N LYS A 128 20.85 2.19 -1.04
CA LYS A 128 21.23 3.03 -2.18
C LYS A 128 22.30 2.39 -3.06
N LEU A 129 23.32 1.78 -2.46
CA LEU A 129 24.39 1.11 -3.19
C LEU A 129 23.85 -0.08 -4.00
N LEU A 130 23.01 -0.93 -3.38
CA LEU A 130 22.41 -2.07 -4.07
C LEU A 130 21.48 -1.63 -5.21
N GLN A 131 20.72 -0.54 -5.03
CA GLN A 131 19.91 0.05 -6.09
C GLN A 131 20.78 0.47 -7.29
N LEU A 132 21.91 1.12 -7.04
CA LEU A 132 22.85 1.52 -8.10
C LEU A 132 23.47 0.32 -8.80
N GLU A 133 23.93 -0.68 -8.03
CA GLU A 133 24.55 -1.90 -8.56
C GLU A 133 23.60 -2.69 -9.47
N LYS A 134 22.33 -2.81 -9.06
CA LYS A 134 21.30 -3.50 -9.85
C LYS A 134 20.64 -2.61 -10.93
N GLY A 135 21.02 -1.33 -11.04
CA GLY A 135 20.38 -0.37 -11.94
C GLY A 135 18.90 -0.16 -11.66
N GLU A 136 18.49 -0.32 -10.40
CA GLU A 136 17.10 -0.30 -9.96
C GLU A 136 16.73 1.03 -9.30
N SER A 137 15.50 1.48 -9.54
CA SER A 137 14.88 2.61 -8.86
C SER A 137 13.42 2.27 -8.53
N PHE A 138 12.78 3.05 -7.66
CA PHE A 138 11.34 2.92 -7.42
C PHE A 138 10.51 3.06 -8.71
N PHE A 139 10.96 3.88 -9.67
CA PHE A 139 10.27 4.05 -10.94
C PHE A 139 10.38 2.80 -11.82
N SER A 140 11.60 2.25 -11.98
CA SER A 140 11.78 1.03 -12.76
C SER A 140 11.04 -0.15 -12.15
N PHE A 141 11.09 -0.29 -10.82
CA PHE A 141 10.32 -1.30 -10.09
C PHE A 141 8.81 -1.15 -10.32
N ALA A 142 8.26 0.07 -10.14
CA ALA A 142 6.84 0.33 -10.36
C ALA A 142 6.41 0.08 -11.82
N LYS A 143 7.25 0.44 -12.78
CA LYS A 143 7.04 0.14 -14.21
C LYS A 143 6.98 -1.36 -14.46
N ASP A 144 7.91 -2.14 -13.90
CA ASP A 144 7.97 -3.59 -14.11
C ASP A 144 6.78 -4.31 -13.47
N MET A 145 6.40 -3.89 -12.26
CA MET A 145 5.18 -4.36 -11.59
C MET A 145 3.92 -4.03 -12.40
N THR A 146 3.82 -2.81 -12.93
CA THR A 146 2.71 -2.40 -13.79
C THR A 146 2.68 -3.24 -15.06
N LEU A 147 3.81 -3.39 -15.77
CA LEU A 147 3.86 -4.14 -17.01
C LEU A 147 3.47 -5.62 -16.83
N ARG A 148 3.95 -6.28 -15.77
CA ARG A 148 3.58 -7.67 -15.47
C ARG A 148 2.12 -7.82 -15.04
N SER A 149 1.62 -6.93 -14.18
CA SER A 149 0.21 -6.93 -13.77
C SER A 149 -0.72 -6.64 -14.96
N THR A 150 -0.41 -5.65 -15.79
CA THR A 150 -1.15 -5.35 -17.02
C THR A 150 -1.13 -6.53 -17.99
N LYS A 151 0.02 -7.18 -18.20
CA LYS A 151 0.12 -8.38 -19.05
C LYS A 151 -0.79 -9.52 -18.55
N ALA A 152 -0.86 -9.72 -17.24
CA ALA A 152 -1.76 -10.70 -16.64
C ALA A 152 -3.24 -10.31 -16.76
N ILE A 153 -3.57 -9.02 -16.57
CA ILE A 153 -4.94 -8.52 -16.76
C ILE A 153 -5.36 -8.59 -18.22
N MET A 154 -4.47 -8.37 -19.18
CA MET A 154 -4.78 -8.50 -20.61
C MET A 154 -5.06 -9.94 -21.04
N GLN A 155 -4.58 -10.92 -20.29
CA GLN A 155 -4.94 -12.34 -20.48
C GLN A 155 -6.33 -12.66 -19.91
N LEU A 156 -6.87 -11.82 -19.02
CA LEU A 156 -8.26 -11.87 -18.56
C LEU A 156 -9.10 -11.03 -19.54
N SER A 157 -10.13 -11.63 -20.14
CA SER A 157 -11.00 -10.94 -21.08
C SER A 157 -11.65 -9.69 -20.45
N VAL A 158 -11.67 -8.59 -21.21
CA VAL A 158 -12.50 -7.42 -20.86
C VAL A 158 -13.95 -7.87 -20.90
N PRO A 159 -14.80 -7.53 -19.90
CA PRO A 159 -16.21 -7.88 -19.94
C PRO A 159 -16.84 -7.40 -21.26
N GLU A 160 -17.44 -8.32 -22.02
CA GLU A 160 -18.01 -8.04 -23.36
C GLU A 160 -19.17 -7.02 -23.33
N ASP A 161 -19.72 -6.75 -22.15
CA ASP A 161 -20.89 -5.89 -21.95
C ASP A 161 -20.59 -4.38 -21.89
N LEU A 162 -19.32 -3.96 -21.95
CA LEU A 162 -18.94 -2.54 -21.90
C LEU A 162 -18.90 -1.91 -23.31
N GLY A 163 -19.64 -0.81 -23.50
CA GLY A 163 -19.66 -0.07 -24.77
C GLY A 163 -18.26 0.40 -25.23
N PRO A 164 -18.04 0.61 -26.55
CA PRO A 164 -16.70 0.69 -27.15
C PRO A 164 -15.75 1.73 -26.53
N TRP A 165 -16.28 2.89 -26.12
CA TRP A 165 -15.48 3.96 -25.53
C TRP A 165 -15.09 3.68 -24.06
N ARG A 166 -15.99 3.05 -23.28
CA ARG A 166 -15.73 2.69 -21.88
C ARG A 166 -14.68 1.59 -21.80
N SER A 167 -14.75 0.61 -22.69
CA SER A 167 -13.76 -0.46 -22.80
C SER A 167 -12.39 0.10 -23.15
N LYS A 168 -12.30 1.04 -24.10
CA LYS A 168 -11.04 1.73 -24.45
C LYS A 168 -10.50 2.57 -23.30
N LEU A 169 -11.35 3.30 -22.58
CA LEU A 169 -10.94 4.14 -21.44
C LEU A 169 -10.48 3.29 -20.25
N LEU A 170 -11.21 2.23 -19.93
CA LEU A 170 -10.83 1.27 -18.89
C LEU A 170 -9.54 0.54 -19.27
N TRP A 171 -9.36 0.19 -20.54
CA TRP A 171 -8.10 -0.37 -21.03
C TRP A 171 -6.95 0.63 -20.89
N ALA A 172 -7.11 1.87 -21.36
CA ALA A 172 -6.11 2.92 -21.22
C ALA A 172 -5.73 3.14 -19.76
N SER A 173 -6.71 3.09 -18.84
CA SER A 173 -6.48 3.21 -17.41
C SER A 173 -5.64 2.09 -16.79
N ARG A 174 -5.61 0.91 -17.41
CA ARG A 174 -4.87 -0.26 -16.94
C ARG A 174 -3.48 -0.36 -17.56
N VAL A 175 -3.22 0.38 -18.64
CA VAL A 175 -1.98 0.30 -19.43
C VAL A 175 -1.11 1.54 -19.24
N LEU A 176 -1.71 2.71 -19.06
CA LEU A 176 -0.99 3.96 -18.86
C LEU A 176 -0.84 4.27 -17.36
N PRO A 177 0.32 4.80 -16.92
CA PRO A 177 0.47 5.27 -15.54
C PRO A 177 -0.50 6.41 -15.28
N MET A 178 -1.36 6.26 -14.27
CA MET A 178 -2.40 7.24 -13.96
C MET A 178 -2.48 7.50 -12.46
N PRO A 179 -2.64 8.77 -12.03
CA PRO A 179 -2.87 9.09 -10.63
C PRO A 179 -4.08 8.34 -10.06
N LEU A 180 -4.00 8.02 -8.76
CA LEU A 180 -5.04 7.25 -8.05
C LEU A 180 -6.44 7.86 -8.20
N VAL A 181 -6.53 9.19 -8.26
CA VAL A 181 -7.79 9.91 -8.47
C VAL A 181 -8.34 9.67 -9.88
N GLY A 182 -7.49 9.71 -10.92
CA GLY A 182 -7.90 9.39 -12.29
C GLY A 182 -8.36 7.94 -12.42
N LEU A 183 -7.63 7.00 -11.81
CA LEU A 183 -8.02 5.58 -11.76
C LEU A 183 -9.34 5.37 -11.03
N LEU A 184 -9.55 6.07 -9.92
CA LEU A 184 -10.81 6.03 -9.18
C LEU A 184 -11.96 6.54 -10.05
N ILE A 185 -11.79 7.70 -10.69
CA ILE A 185 -12.84 8.32 -11.52
C ILE A 185 -13.16 7.41 -12.70
N ILE A 186 -12.16 6.94 -13.46
CA ILE A 186 -12.38 6.08 -14.63
C ILE A 186 -12.96 4.74 -14.21
N GLY A 187 -12.43 4.11 -13.15
CA GLY A 187 -13.01 2.88 -12.61
C GLY A 187 -14.47 3.06 -12.19
N SER A 188 -14.82 4.23 -11.67
CA SER A 188 -16.19 4.58 -11.30
C SER A 188 -17.10 4.82 -12.52
N VAL A 189 -16.61 5.50 -13.57
CA VAL A 189 -17.39 5.82 -14.77
C VAL A 189 -17.60 4.60 -15.67
N CYS A 190 -16.62 3.68 -15.66
CA CYS A 190 -16.64 2.44 -16.44
C CYS A 190 -17.28 1.26 -15.68
N ALA A 191 -17.70 1.44 -14.42
CA ALA A 191 -18.49 0.45 -13.71
C ALA A 191 -19.90 0.37 -14.32
N ASP A 192 -20.43 -0.83 -14.51
CA ASP A 192 -21.69 -1.03 -15.22
C ASP A 192 -22.86 -0.42 -14.42
N GLY A 193 -23.74 0.30 -15.12
CA GLY A 193 -24.87 1.02 -14.52
C GLY A 193 -26.14 0.16 -14.40
N GLY A 194 -26.05 -1.14 -14.72
CA GLY A 194 -27.18 -2.03 -14.96
C GLY A 194 -27.63 -2.91 -13.80
N SER A 195 -26.84 -3.08 -12.74
CA SER A 195 -27.22 -3.90 -11.57
C SER A 195 -27.17 -3.06 -10.29
N GLN A 196 -27.97 -3.48 -9.31
CA GLN A 196 -28.37 -2.73 -8.12
C GLN A 196 -27.24 -1.89 -7.48
N SER A 197 -27.60 -0.71 -6.95
CA SER A 197 -26.74 0.28 -6.27
C SER A 197 -25.90 -0.25 -5.08
N SER A 198 -25.87 -1.56 -4.84
CA SER A 198 -25.10 -2.27 -3.83
C SER A 198 -23.75 -2.80 -4.33
N GLU A 199 -23.48 -2.81 -5.64
CA GLU A 199 -22.30 -3.51 -6.20
C GLU A 199 -21.03 -2.64 -6.29
N TYR A 200 -21.16 -1.31 -6.19
CA TYR A 200 -20.03 -0.36 -6.30
C TYR A 200 -19.97 0.64 -5.12
N PRO A 201 -19.42 0.24 -3.96
CA PRO A 201 -19.35 1.08 -2.77
C PRO A 201 -18.48 2.35 -2.94
N GLU A 202 -17.50 2.38 -3.84
CA GLU A 202 -16.72 3.59 -4.15
C GLU A 202 -17.62 4.67 -4.78
N LEU A 203 -18.44 4.29 -5.75
CA LEU A 203 -19.37 5.17 -6.45
C LEU A 203 -20.41 5.73 -5.48
N GLU A 204 -20.96 4.87 -4.62
CA GLU A 204 -21.89 5.30 -3.57
C GLU A 204 -21.23 6.35 -2.65
N ALA A 205 -19.96 6.17 -2.27
CA ALA A 205 -19.23 7.12 -1.45
C ALA A 205 -18.91 8.44 -2.18
N LEU A 206 -18.41 8.39 -3.42
CA LEU A 206 -18.14 9.58 -4.24
C LEU A 206 -19.41 10.39 -4.51
N SER A 207 -20.52 9.70 -4.79
CA SER A 207 -21.83 10.31 -5.00
C SER A 207 -22.34 11.10 -3.79
N ARG A 208 -21.83 10.77 -2.60
CA ARG A 208 -22.11 11.42 -1.32
C ARG A 208 -21.05 12.43 -0.92
N LEU A 209 -20.07 12.72 -1.79
CA LEU A 209 -18.91 13.56 -1.52
C LEU A 209 -18.05 13.05 -0.35
N ASP A 210 -18.15 11.76 -0.01
CA ASP A 210 -17.30 11.11 0.98
C ASP A 210 -16.05 10.55 0.29
N ILE A 211 -15.17 11.46 -0.14
CA ILE A 211 -13.92 11.13 -0.85
C ILE A 211 -13.04 10.21 0.02
N GLY A 212 -13.04 10.40 1.34
CA GLY A 212 -12.31 9.55 2.28
C GLY A 212 -12.79 8.11 2.24
N ALA A 213 -14.10 7.88 2.35
CA ALA A 213 -14.67 6.53 2.25
C ALA A 213 -14.45 5.92 0.86
N ALA A 214 -14.61 6.69 -0.22
CA ALA A 214 -14.37 6.23 -1.58
C ALA A 214 -12.92 5.78 -1.80
N MET A 215 -11.96 6.59 -1.35
CA MET A 215 -10.54 6.27 -1.43
C MET A 215 -10.17 5.07 -0.55
N LYS A 216 -10.74 4.94 0.65
CA LYS A 216 -10.53 3.75 1.51
C LYS A 216 -10.99 2.47 0.81
N VAL A 217 -12.18 2.48 0.20
CA VAL A 217 -12.71 1.32 -0.54
C VAL A 217 -11.82 1.01 -1.75
N PHE A 218 -11.47 2.04 -2.53
CA PHE A 218 -10.64 1.88 -3.72
C PHE A 218 -9.24 1.33 -3.40
N LEU A 219 -8.58 1.90 -2.39
CA LEU A 219 -7.28 1.42 -1.93
C LEU A 219 -7.38 0.01 -1.38
N ALA A 220 -8.42 -0.33 -0.61
CA ALA A 220 -8.65 -1.69 -0.13
C ALA A 220 -8.70 -2.69 -1.30
N LYS A 221 -9.51 -2.42 -2.33
CA LYS A 221 -9.57 -3.31 -3.52
C LYS A 221 -8.26 -3.44 -4.27
N ARG A 222 -7.44 -2.37 -4.31
CA ARG A 222 -6.12 -2.39 -4.96
C ARG A 222 -5.06 -3.13 -4.15
N LEU A 223 -5.16 -3.11 -2.83
CA LEU A 223 -4.23 -3.83 -1.95
C LEU A 223 -4.56 -5.33 -1.87
N THR A 224 -5.84 -5.71 -2.01
CA THR A 224 -6.29 -7.12 -1.88
C THR A 224 -6.36 -7.88 -3.20
N SER A 225 -6.10 -7.24 -4.34
CA SER A 225 -6.19 -7.91 -5.63
C SER A 225 -5.08 -8.96 -5.80
N GLU A 226 -5.47 -10.16 -6.26
CA GLU A 226 -4.67 -11.37 -6.52
C GLU A 226 -3.56 -11.18 -7.58
N PHE A 227 -2.61 -10.28 -7.34
CA PHE A 227 -1.44 -10.04 -8.22
C PHE A 227 -0.18 -10.77 -7.75
N THR A 228 -0.20 -11.30 -6.53
CA THR A 228 0.94 -11.72 -5.76
C THR A 228 1.73 -12.87 -6.37
N HIS A 229 1.05 -13.84 -6.99
CA HIS A 229 1.73 -14.99 -7.60
C HIS A 229 2.46 -14.66 -8.91
N LEU A 230 2.07 -13.59 -9.60
CA LEU A 230 2.57 -13.25 -10.92
C LEU A 230 3.75 -12.26 -10.87
N THR A 231 3.91 -11.58 -9.73
CA THR A 231 4.99 -10.62 -9.47
C THR A 231 6.12 -11.18 -8.62
N ALA A 232 5.96 -12.36 -8.01
CA ALA A 232 6.92 -12.95 -7.07
C ALA A 232 8.39 -12.95 -7.56
N ASP A 233 8.64 -13.26 -8.84
CA ASP A 233 10.00 -13.26 -9.41
C ASP A 233 10.61 -11.84 -9.54
N VAL A 234 9.79 -10.80 -9.75
CA VAL A 234 10.26 -9.40 -9.71
C VAL A 234 10.56 -8.99 -8.28
N GLU A 235 9.64 -9.30 -7.38
CA GLU A 235 9.74 -8.95 -5.96
C GLU A 235 11.01 -9.59 -5.36
N GLU A 236 11.26 -10.87 -5.61
CA GLU A 236 12.44 -11.59 -5.12
C GLU A 236 13.76 -11.02 -5.64
N ARG A 237 13.84 -10.60 -6.91
CA ARG A 237 15.09 -10.10 -7.50
C ARG A 237 15.36 -8.64 -7.17
N SER A 238 14.32 -7.90 -6.80
CA SER A 238 14.39 -6.47 -6.51
C SER A 238 15.20 -6.14 -5.25
N VAL A 239 15.79 -4.94 -5.22
CA VAL A 239 16.31 -4.31 -4.01
C VAL A 239 15.17 -3.81 -3.13
N ILE A 240 14.04 -3.42 -3.74
CA ILE A 240 12.87 -2.87 -3.02
C ILE A 240 12.24 -3.89 -2.07
N ILE A 241 12.27 -5.18 -2.41
CA ILE A 241 11.68 -6.27 -1.60
C ILE A 241 12.71 -7.35 -1.31
N GLY A 242 13.30 -7.96 -2.35
CA GLY A 242 14.13 -9.15 -2.23
C GLY A 242 15.36 -9.01 -1.34
N GLU A 243 16.18 -7.98 -1.58
CA GLU A 243 17.39 -7.74 -0.76
C GLU A 243 17.04 -7.34 0.69
N ARG A 244 15.93 -6.63 0.89
CA ARG A 244 15.43 -6.27 2.22
C ARG A 244 14.90 -7.48 2.99
N ASN A 245 14.24 -8.40 2.29
CA ASN A 245 13.79 -9.66 2.86
C ASN A 245 14.95 -10.59 3.21
N ARG A 246 16.04 -10.57 2.43
CA ARG A 246 17.28 -11.27 2.77
C ARG A 246 17.85 -10.75 4.09
N ALA A 247 17.92 -9.44 4.28
CA ALA A 247 18.35 -8.86 5.56
C ALA A 247 17.44 -9.30 6.73
N ALA A 248 16.13 -9.41 6.48
CA ALA A 248 15.16 -9.86 7.47
C ALA A 248 15.36 -11.33 7.87
N THR A 249 15.62 -12.21 6.91
CA THR A 249 15.87 -13.64 7.20
C THR A 249 17.24 -13.86 7.85
N GLU A 250 18.25 -13.06 7.53
CA GLU A 250 19.52 -13.07 8.25
C GLU A 250 19.35 -12.63 9.72
N ALA A 251 18.53 -11.62 9.97
CA ALA A 251 18.18 -11.20 11.34
C ALA A 251 17.36 -12.27 12.09
N LEU A 252 16.45 -12.95 11.39
CA LEU A 252 15.71 -14.10 11.94
C LEU A 252 16.65 -15.22 12.36
N ARG A 253 17.60 -15.60 11.51
CA ARG A 253 18.57 -16.65 11.81
C ARG A 253 19.36 -16.32 13.07
N ARG A 254 19.89 -15.09 13.16
CA ARG A 254 20.58 -14.59 14.36
C ARG A 254 19.71 -14.67 15.61
N SER A 255 18.45 -14.25 15.52
CA SER A 255 17.52 -14.29 16.65
C SER A 255 17.24 -15.72 17.13
N ILE A 256 17.12 -16.68 16.21
CA ILE A 256 16.95 -18.10 16.54
C ILE A 256 18.23 -18.66 17.20
N ASP A 257 19.40 -18.28 16.70
CA ASP A 257 20.69 -18.71 17.23
C ASP A 257 20.95 -18.15 18.64
N GLU A 258 20.47 -16.93 18.91
CA GLU A 258 20.46 -16.28 20.23
C GLU A 258 19.46 -16.92 21.21
N GLY A 259 18.59 -17.82 20.73
CA GLY A 259 17.70 -18.63 21.56
C GLY A 259 16.28 -18.08 21.72
N HIS A 260 15.91 -17.05 20.96
CA HIS A 260 14.52 -16.57 20.93
C HIS A 260 13.59 -17.64 20.37
N ASN A 261 12.45 -17.85 21.03
CA ASN A 261 11.48 -18.89 20.63
C ASN A 261 10.27 -18.26 19.95
N ARG A 262 9.81 -17.10 20.40
CA ARG A 262 8.64 -16.42 19.85
C ARG A 262 9.07 -15.12 19.16
N ILE A 263 9.20 -15.17 17.84
CA ILE A 263 9.76 -14.10 17.02
C ILE A 263 8.69 -13.54 16.08
N ALA A 264 8.51 -12.23 16.04
CA ALA A 264 7.63 -11.56 15.07
C ALA A 264 8.46 -10.90 13.97
N ILE A 265 7.99 -10.95 12.73
CA ILE A 265 8.54 -10.20 11.59
C ILE A 265 7.49 -9.20 11.12
N LEU A 266 7.67 -7.94 11.48
CA LEU A 266 6.76 -6.83 11.23
C LEU A 266 7.14 -6.07 9.96
N TYR A 267 6.48 -6.39 8.84
CA TYR A 267 6.79 -5.85 7.51
C TYR A 267 5.52 -5.41 6.78
N GLY A 268 5.66 -4.58 5.76
CA GLY A 268 4.58 -4.18 4.87
C GLY A 268 4.02 -5.36 4.08
N GLY A 269 2.74 -5.32 3.73
CA GLY A 269 2.04 -6.41 3.02
C GLY A 269 2.75 -6.93 1.76
N GLY A 270 3.42 -6.06 1.00
CA GLY A 270 4.16 -6.45 -0.20
C GLY A 270 5.37 -7.36 0.04
N HIS A 271 5.90 -7.42 1.26
CA HIS A 271 7.05 -8.28 1.61
C HIS A 271 6.65 -9.72 1.99
N MET A 272 5.40 -9.91 2.44
CA MET A 272 4.89 -11.18 2.98
C MET A 272 5.02 -12.39 2.04
N PRO A 273 4.81 -12.27 0.71
CA PRO A 273 4.85 -13.43 -0.19
C PRO A 273 6.24 -14.07 -0.25
N ASP A 274 7.26 -13.24 -0.44
CA ASP A 274 8.66 -13.66 -0.48
C ASP A 274 9.15 -14.11 0.90
N LEU A 275 8.84 -13.36 1.98
CA LEU A 275 9.16 -13.79 3.35
C LEU A 275 8.53 -15.15 3.69
N GLY A 276 7.24 -15.33 3.38
CA GLY A 276 6.53 -16.57 3.62
C GLY A 276 7.10 -17.75 2.84
N ARG A 277 7.61 -17.52 1.63
CA ARG A 277 8.36 -18.52 0.85
C ARG A 277 9.69 -18.86 1.52
N ARG A 278 10.49 -17.86 1.90
CA ARG A 278 11.79 -18.06 2.58
C ARG A 278 11.64 -18.78 3.91
N LEU A 279 10.62 -18.49 4.72
CA LEU A 279 10.34 -19.25 5.95
C LEU A 279 10.12 -20.75 5.66
N ARG A 280 9.45 -21.09 4.57
CA ARG A 280 9.24 -22.49 4.17
C ARG A 280 10.50 -23.14 3.63
N GLU A 281 11.22 -22.44 2.75
CA GLU A 281 12.34 -23.00 1.98
C GLU A 281 13.68 -22.96 2.74
N GLU A 282 13.94 -21.90 3.51
CA GLU A 282 15.23 -21.69 4.20
C GLU A 282 15.20 -22.09 5.69
N PHE A 283 14.00 -22.17 6.30
CA PHE A 283 13.82 -22.46 7.72
C PHE A 283 12.93 -23.68 8.02
N ASP A 284 12.41 -24.39 7.02
CA ASP A 284 11.49 -25.53 7.20
C ASP A 284 10.28 -25.23 8.10
N LEU A 285 9.82 -23.97 8.08
CA LEU A 285 8.68 -23.51 8.86
C LEU A 285 7.42 -23.56 8.02
N ILE A 286 6.36 -24.17 8.56
CA ILE A 286 5.06 -24.29 7.90
C ILE A 286 4.03 -23.36 8.57
N PRO A 287 3.12 -22.74 7.79
CA PRO A 287 2.05 -21.94 8.37
C PRO A 287 1.12 -22.84 9.20
N SER A 288 0.69 -22.33 10.36
CA SER A 288 -0.08 -23.09 11.36
C SER A 288 -1.36 -22.39 11.79
N GLN A 289 -1.35 -21.06 11.86
CA GLN A 289 -2.50 -20.26 12.26
C GLN A 289 -2.49 -18.93 11.49
N VAL A 290 -3.68 -18.39 11.23
CA VAL A 290 -3.87 -17.05 10.70
C VAL A 290 -4.79 -16.29 11.64
N GLN A 291 -4.38 -15.08 12.03
CA GLN A 291 -5.19 -14.13 12.77
C GLN A 291 -5.37 -12.87 11.91
N TRP A 292 -6.60 -12.35 11.85
CA TRP A 292 -6.93 -11.14 11.12
C TRP A 292 -6.99 -9.94 12.06
N VAL A 293 -6.35 -8.85 11.68
CA VAL A 293 -6.33 -7.59 12.42
C VAL A 293 -6.96 -6.50 11.55
N THR A 294 -8.01 -5.85 12.04
CA THR A 294 -8.75 -4.84 11.28
C THR A 294 -7.96 -3.53 11.21
N ALA A 295 -7.56 -3.15 10.00
CA ALA A 295 -6.78 -1.95 9.75
C ALA A 295 -7.64 -0.70 9.61
N TRP A 296 -8.80 -0.80 8.94
CA TRP A 296 -9.83 0.22 9.03
C TRP A 296 -11.22 -0.32 8.71
N THR A 297 -12.25 0.36 9.23
CA THR A 297 -13.65 0.10 8.87
C THR A 297 -14.20 1.17 7.93
N ILE A 298 -14.94 0.74 6.91
CA ILE A 298 -15.68 1.60 5.99
C ILE A 298 -17.12 1.72 6.51
N LYS A 299 -17.38 2.77 7.29
CA LYS A 299 -18.73 3.09 7.79
C LYS A 299 -19.52 3.88 6.75
N LYS A 300 -20.72 3.43 6.39
CA LYS A 300 -21.65 4.24 5.58
C LYS A 300 -22.14 5.44 6.40
N ARG A 301 -21.56 6.64 6.20
CA ARG A 301 -22.06 7.87 6.83
C ARG A 301 -23.46 8.20 6.32
N LYS A 302 -24.43 8.36 7.23
CA LYS A 302 -25.71 9.04 6.95
C LYS A 302 -25.46 10.53 7.10
N LEU A 303 -25.36 11.26 6.00
CA LEU A 303 -25.26 12.73 6.03
C LEU A 303 -26.65 13.33 6.33
N THR A 304 -26.76 14.13 7.40
CA THR A 304 -27.96 14.91 7.75
C THR A 304 -27.67 16.40 7.52
N THR A 305 -28.00 16.99 6.36
CA THR A 305 -28.03 18.47 6.24
C THR A 305 -28.81 19.02 5.03
N SER A 306 -29.31 20.24 5.22
CA SER A 306 -30.16 21.09 4.36
C SER A 306 -29.46 21.61 3.09
N SER A 307 -30.22 21.73 1.99
CA SER A 307 -29.73 22.17 0.67
C SER A 307 -29.82 23.66 0.40
N PHE A 308 -28.96 24.14 -0.51
CA PHE A 308 -29.17 25.37 -1.26
C PHE A 308 -30.33 25.25 -2.29
N PRO A 309 -31.27 26.21 -2.36
CA PRO A 309 -32.51 26.10 -3.16
C PRO A 309 -32.32 25.98 -4.67
N PHE A 310 -31.33 26.65 -5.26
CA PHE A 310 -31.19 26.76 -6.72
C PHE A 310 -30.85 25.42 -7.41
N LEU A 311 -30.07 24.56 -6.77
CA LEU A 311 -29.71 23.23 -7.29
C LEU A 311 -30.92 22.28 -7.36
N LYS A 312 -31.92 22.44 -6.48
CA LYS A 312 -33.18 21.68 -6.55
C LYS A 312 -34.02 22.06 -7.75
N ILE A 313 -34.00 23.35 -8.12
CA ILE A 313 -34.80 23.89 -9.23
C ILE A 313 -34.26 23.36 -10.57
N MET A 314 -32.93 23.39 -10.75
CA MET A 314 -32.31 22.88 -11.97
C MET A 314 -32.52 21.38 -12.17
N ALA A 315 -32.33 20.56 -11.13
CA ALA A 315 -32.52 19.11 -11.23
C ALA A 315 -33.96 18.71 -11.58
N LYS A 316 -34.94 19.48 -11.10
CA LYS A 316 -36.37 19.24 -11.38
C LYS A 316 -36.78 19.68 -12.79
N ALA A 317 -36.12 20.71 -13.33
CA ALA A 317 -36.38 21.23 -14.68
C ALA A 317 -35.80 20.34 -15.80
N SER A 318 -34.68 19.65 -15.54
CA SER A 318 -33.98 18.84 -16.55
C SER A 318 -34.32 17.35 -16.54
N GLY A 319 -35.19 16.89 -15.63
CA GLY A 319 -35.46 15.46 -15.46
C GLY A 319 -34.21 14.66 -15.04
N TRP A 320 -33.23 15.32 -14.43
CA TRP A 320 -31.91 14.77 -14.18
C TRP A 320 -31.98 13.65 -13.12
N PRO A 321 -31.54 12.41 -13.44
CA PRO A 321 -31.73 11.25 -12.58
C PRO A 321 -30.83 11.27 -11.34
N LEU A 322 -29.78 12.11 -11.35
CA LEU A 322 -28.81 12.22 -10.26
C LEU A 322 -29.29 13.22 -9.23
N ASN A 323 -29.11 12.88 -7.96
CA ASN A 323 -29.40 13.80 -6.87
C ASN A 323 -28.38 14.96 -6.83
N ARG A 324 -28.73 16.02 -6.12
CA ARG A 324 -27.93 17.26 -6.02
C ARG A 324 -26.45 17.07 -5.62
N TYR A 325 -26.13 16.03 -4.84
CA TYR A 325 -24.75 15.74 -4.43
C TYR A 325 -24.02 14.95 -5.50
N GLN A 326 -24.70 14.02 -6.17
CA GLN A 326 -24.19 13.32 -7.35
C GLN A 326 -23.85 14.31 -8.48
N THR A 327 -24.68 15.32 -8.69
CA THR A 327 -24.42 16.35 -9.71
C THR A 327 -23.23 17.24 -9.34
N LEU A 328 -23.11 17.64 -8.07
CA LEU A 328 -21.95 18.43 -7.61
C LEU A 328 -20.65 17.61 -7.63
N ALA A 329 -20.73 16.34 -7.22
CA ALA A 329 -19.62 15.39 -7.30
C ALA A 329 -19.17 15.22 -8.75
N LEU A 330 -20.12 15.00 -9.67
CA LEU A 330 -19.84 14.88 -11.10
C LEU A 330 -19.16 16.13 -11.64
N LEU A 331 -19.65 17.34 -11.31
CA LEU A 331 -19.01 18.59 -11.72
C LEU A 331 -17.58 18.71 -11.19
N ILE A 332 -17.35 18.44 -9.91
CA ILE A 332 -16.00 18.51 -9.32
C ILE A 332 -15.07 17.48 -9.97
N PHE A 333 -15.50 16.22 -10.10
CA PHE A 333 -14.68 15.16 -10.68
C PHE A 333 -14.43 15.36 -12.17
N SER A 334 -15.42 15.83 -12.94
CA SER A 334 -15.24 16.18 -14.35
C SER A 334 -14.27 17.35 -14.52
N SER A 335 -14.31 18.36 -13.65
CA SER A 335 -13.33 19.46 -13.68
C SER A 335 -11.93 19.00 -13.31
N VAL A 336 -11.77 18.17 -12.28
CA VAL A 336 -10.46 17.61 -11.89
C VAL A 336 -9.90 16.71 -12.98
N LEU A 337 -10.73 15.84 -13.57
CA LEU A 337 -10.33 14.98 -14.68
C LEU A 337 -9.94 15.80 -15.92
N ALA A 338 -10.67 16.87 -16.23
CA ALA A 338 -10.33 17.76 -17.35
C ALA A 338 -8.99 18.47 -17.14
N LEU A 339 -8.70 18.94 -15.91
CA LEU A 339 -7.40 19.52 -15.56
C LEU A 339 -6.27 18.49 -15.60
N ASP A 340 -6.52 17.27 -15.12
CA ASP A 340 -5.55 16.17 -15.14
C ASP A 340 -5.23 15.74 -16.59
N LEU A 341 -6.26 15.57 -17.44
CA LEU A 341 -6.09 15.27 -18.86
C LEU A 341 -5.35 16.39 -19.59
N TRP A 342 -5.64 17.66 -19.29
CA TRP A 342 -4.91 18.80 -19.85
C TRP A 342 -3.44 18.83 -19.40
N PHE A 343 -3.16 18.53 -18.13
CA PHE A 343 -1.80 18.39 -17.63
C PHE A 343 -1.04 17.27 -18.35
N TRP A 344 -1.68 16.13 -18.60
CA TRP A 344 -1.07 15.03 -19.35
C TRP A 344 -0.89 15.36 -20.83
N GLU A 345 -1.82 16.07 -21.47
CA GLU A 345 -1.65 16.56 -22.84
C GLU A 345 -0.42 17.46 -22.95
N LEU A 346 -0.21 18.36 -21.97
CA LEU A 346 0.99 19.19 -21.87
C LEU A 346 2.24 18.32 -21.66
N PHE A 347 2.22 17.38 -20.71
CA PHE A 347 3.35 16.52 -20.39
C PHE A 347 3.76 15.62 -21.57
N PHE A 348 2.80 14.98 -22.25
CA PHE A 348 3.05 14.17 -23.44
C PHE A 348 3.50 15.02 -24.63
N SER A 349 3.01 16.26 -24.78
CA SER A 349 3.53 17.16 -25.83
C SER A 349 5.02 17.46 -25.62
N THR A 350 5.45 17.69 -24.37
CA THR A 350 6.87 17.87 -24.03
C THR A 350 7.68 16.59 -24.11
N ALA A 351 7.13 15.43 -23.70
CA ALA A 351 7.84 14.16 -23.73
C ALA A 351 8.02 13.63 -25.17
N VAL A 352 7.03 13.82 -26.03
CA VAL A 352 7.12 13.48 -27.47
C VAL A 352 8.11 14.40 -28.18
N ASN A 353 8.13 15.70 -27.85
CA ASN A 353 9.15 16.61 -28.36
C ASN A 353 10.56 16.20 -27.90
N TRP A 354 10.74 15.81 -26.64
CA TRP A 354 12.03 15.35 -26.12
C TRP A 354 12.49 14.03 -26.76
N ILE A 355 11.58 13.07 -26.98
CA ILE A 355 11.86 11.82 -27.71
C ILE A 355 12.23 12.10 -29.17
N SER A 356 11.57 13.08 -29.80
CA SER A 356 11.90 13.50 -31.18
C SER A 356 13.27 14.17 -31.26
N GLU A 357 13.66 14.94 -30.25
CA GLU A 357 14.95 15.64 -30.17
C GLU A 357 16.10 14.66 -29.95
N VAL A 358 15.93 13.70 -29.03
CA VAL A 358 16.89 12.60 -28.79
C VAL A 358 17.01 11.66 -29.99
N ALA A 359 15.93 11.41 -30.72
CA ALA A 359 15.96 10.61 -31.95
C ALA A 359 16.69 11.32 -33.10
N SER A 360 16.71 12.66 -33.12
CA SER A 360 17.44 13.46 -34.11
C SER A 360 18.93 13.61 -33.81
N GLU A 361 19.38 13.36 -32.58
CA GLU A 361 20.81 13.31 -32.21
C GLU A 361 21.45 11.92 -32.42
N LEU A 362 20.64 10.88 -32.67
CA LEU A 362 21.08 9.49 -32.87
C LEU A 362 21.01 9.02 -34.34
N LEU A 363 20.69 9.93 -35.27
CA LEU A 363 20.79 9.79 -36.72
C LEU A 363 21.88 10.73 -37.24
#